data_AF-A0A7C1B6R7-F1
#
_entry.id   AF-A0A7C1B6R7-F1
#
_cell.length_a   1.000
_cell.length_b   1.000
_cell.length_c   1.000
_cell.angle_alpha   90.00
_cell.angle_beta   90.00
_cell.angle_gamma   90.00
#
_symmetry.space_group_name_H-M   'P 1'
#
loop_
_entity.id
_entity.type
_entity.pdbx_description
1 polymer ?
#
loop_
_entity_poly.entity_id
_entity_poly.type
_entity_poly.pdbx_seq_one_letter_code
_entity_poly.pdbx_strand_id
1 'polypeptide(L)'
;MGAAFFVHNGILGNPRDFVMDHAFWGPQFSHEQIEAFLKLAKVPFREVKDPSAEAAKLLANGHVIGWFQGRMEFGPRALGKRSILADPRDPQMKDVVNEQVKHRESFRPFAPSILAEKVSEYFDFSYPSPFMLLVYNVLPEKRKVIPSVTHVDGTGRVHTVVKSMDPLYYNLIAEFERLTGVPVVLNTSFNVKEEPIVCTPKDALRCFYTTGLDDLVIDNFVLSKTPAQRRPR
;
A
#
# COMPACT_ATOMS: atom_id res chain seq x y z
N MET A 1 -20.63 6.57 -11.37
CA MET A 1 -20.75 7.42 -10.16
C MET A 1 -21.33 8.79 -10.49
N GLY A 2 -20.66 9.64 -11.28
CA GLY A 2 -21.16 10.99 -11.61
C GLY A 2 -22.58 11.04 -12.15
N ALA A 3 -22.94 10.15 -13.09
CA ALA A 3 -24.31 10.05 -13.61
C ALA A 3 -25.36 9.73 -12.53
N ALA A 4 -25.04 8.86 -11.56
CA ALA A 4 -25.96 8.53 -10.47
C ALA A 4 -26.18 9.74 -9.54
N PHE A 5 -25.12 10.47 -9.20
CA PHE A 5 -25.24 11.70 -8.42
C PHE A 5 -25.99 12.82 -9.16
N PHE A 6 -25.81 12.90 -10.49
CA PHE A 6 -26.58 13.84 -11.32
C PHE A 6 -28.08 13.52 -11.27
N VAL A 7 -28.46 12.25 -11.36
CA VAL A 7 -29.88 11.86 -11.21
C VAL A 7 -30.38 12.16 -9.79
N HIS A 8 -29.64 11.74 -8.75
CA HIS A 8 -30.03 11.92 -7.34
C HIS A 8 -30.29 13.39 -6.98
N ASN A 9 -29.36 14.28 -7.30
CA ASN A 9 -29.48 15.69 -6.94
C ASN A 9 -30.16 16.52 -8.03
N GLY A 10 -29.75 16.36 -9.28
CA GLY A 10 -30.18 17.21 -10.40
C GLY A 10 -31.56 16.87 -10.94
N ILE A 11 -31.97 15.61 -10.93
CA ILE A 11 -33.29 15.18 -11.44
C ILE A 11 -34.28 14.98 -10.30
N LEU A 12 -33.88 14.29 -9.22
CA LEU A 12 -34.78 13.97 -8.11
C LEU A 12 -34.84 15.05 -7.03
N GLY A 13 -33.95 16.06 -7.07
CA GLY A 13 -33.96 17.17 -6.12
C GLY A 13 -33.49 16.80 -4.70
N ASN A 14 -32.90 15.61 -4.51
CA ASN A 14 -32.40 15.20 -3.19
C ASN A 14 -31.16 16.02 -2.78
N PRO A 15 -30.92 16.22 -1.47
CA PRO A 15 -29.75 16.92 -0.97
C PRO A 15 -28.44 16.18 -1.31
N ARG A 16 -27.33 16.93 -1.34
CA ARG A 16 -25.96 16.40 -1.44
C ARG A 16 -25.42 16.17 -0.03
N ASP A 17 -25.58 14.97 0.49
CA ASP A 17 -25.19 14.56 1.85
C ASP A 17 -23.98 13.61 1.88
N PHE A 18 -23.69 12.94 0.77
CA PHE A 18 -22.54 12.04 0.65
C PHE A 18 -21.22 12.78 0.40
N VAL A 19 -20.20 12.45 1.19
CA VAL A 19 -18.81 12.83 0.98
C VAL A 19 -17.99 11.56 0.78
N MET A 20 -17.22 11.49 -0.31
CA MET A 20 -16.27 10.40 -0.52
C MET A 20 -14.99 10.72 0.24
N ASP A 21 -14.81 10.06 1.38
CA ASP A 21 -13.65 10.18 2.25
C ASP A 21 -12.64 9.04 2.05
N HIS A 22 -13.09 7.90 1.50
CA HIS A 22 -12.26 6.78 1.08
C HIS A 22 -12.68 6.18 -0.27
N ALA A 23 -11.80 5.36 -0.86
CA ALA A 23 -12.05 4.68 -2.14
C ALA A 23 -12.35 3.17 -2.04
N PHE A 24 -12.45 2.59 -0.85
CA PHE A 24 -12.64 1.15 -0.62
C PHE A 24 -14.02 0.57 -0.97
N TRP A 25 -14.44 0.71 -2.23
CA TRP A 25 -15.76 0.31 -2.74
C TRP A 25 -15.75 -0.98 -3.57
N GLY A 26 -14.59 -1.59 -3.76
CA GLY A 26 -14.41 -2.84 -4.47
C GLY A 26 -14.79 -4.09 -3.66
N PRO A 27 -14.53 -5.28 -4.22
CA PRO A 27 -14.80 -6.54 -3.56
C PRO A 27 -13.90 -6.76 -2.33
N GLN A 28 -14.37 -7.60 -1.41
CA GLN A 28 -13.65 -8.13 -0.27
C GLN A 28 -13.80 -9.65 -0.26
N PHE A 29 -12.81 -10.31 0.33
CA PHE A 29 -12.80 -11.75 0.57
C PHE A 29 -12.75 -11.98 2.07
N SER A 30 -13.57 -12.90 2.55
CA SER A 30 -13.59 -13.31 3.95
C SER A 30 -12.36 -14.14 4.32
N HIS A 31 -12.08 -14.20 5.62
CA HIS A 31 -11.03 -15.04 6.19
C HIS A 31 -11.15 -16.49 5.70
N GLU A 32 -12.36 -17.06 5.73
CA GLU A 32 -12.63 -18.44 5.35
C GLU A 32 -12.41 -18.67 3.85
N GLN A 33 -12.78 -17.71 3.00
CA GLN A 33 -12.54 -17.79 1.55
C GLN A 33 -11.04 -17.77 1.24
N ILE A 34 -10.27 -16.94 1.94
CA ILE A 34 -8.82 -16.84 1.75
C ILE A 34 -8.15 -18.11 2.25
N GLU A 35 -8.49 -18.58 3.46
CA GLU A 35 -7.90 -19.78 4.05
C GLU A 35 -8.19 -21.02 3.19
N ALA A 36 -9.44 -21.20 2.75
CA ALA A 36 -9.82 -22.31 1.87
C ALA A 36 -9.04 -22.28 0.55
N PHE A 37 -8.85 -21.09 -0.03
CA PHE A 37 -8.05 -20.93 -1.25
C PHE A 37 -6.57 -21.26 -1.02
N LEU A 38 -5.96 -20.80 0.07
CA LEU A 38 -4.56 -21.08 0.40
C LEU A 38 -4.32 -22.57 0.64
N LYS A 39 -5.24 -23.25 1.35
CA LYS A 39 -5.24 -24.71 1.54
C LYS A 39 -5.35 -25.44 0.20
N LEU A 40 -6.27 -25.02 -0.65
CA LEU A 40 -6.45 -25.60 -2.00
C LEU A 40 -5.20 -25.43 -2.88
N ALA A 41 -4.54 -24.28 -2.79
CA ALA A 41 -3.30 -23.99 -3.52
C ALA A 41 -2.09 -24.77 -3.00
N LYS A 42 -2.20 -25.43 -1.83
CA LYS A 42 -1.12 -26.22 -1.20
C LYS A 42 0.18 -25.43 -1.00
N VAL A 43 0.05 -24.15 -0.68
CA VAL A 43 1.18 -23.26 -0.40
C VAL A 43 1.43 -23.16 1.10
N PRO A 44 2.68 -23.01 1.56
CA PRO A 44 2.96 -22.79 2.97
C PRO A 44 2.51 -21.38 3.37
N PHE A 45 1.73 -21.30 4.45
CA PHE A 45 1.32 -20.05 5.08
C PHE A 45 1.26 -20.23 6.59
N ARG A 46 1.31 -19.13 7.33
CA ARG A 46 1.03 -19.10 8.78
C ARG A 46 0.00 -18.03 9.07
N GLU A 47 -0.81 -18.26 10.08
CA GLU A 47 -1.75 -17.27 10.58
C GLU A 47 -1.09 -16.43 11.68
N VAL A 48 -1.41 -15.14 11.71
CA VAL A 48 -0.96 -14.19 12.73
C VAL A 48 -2.13 -13.48 13.37
N LYS A 49 -1.98 -13.12 14.65
CA LYS A 49 -2.99 -12.36 15.39
C LYS A 49 -3.07 -10.90 14.95
N ASP A 50 -1.91 -10.32 14.64
CA ASP A 50 -1.78 -8.91 14.26
C ASP A 50 -0.98 -8.80 12.96
N PRO A 51 -1.66 -8.77 11.79
CA PRO A 51 -0.98 -8.66 10.50
C PRO A 51 -0.31 -7.29 10.31
N SER A 52 -0.78 -6.24 11.00
CA SER A 52 -0.17 -4.90 10.93
C SER A 52 1.20 -4.88 11.60
N ALA A 53 1.29 -5.40 12.83
CA ALA A 53 2.55 -5.50 13.55
C ALA A 53 3.54 -6.45 12.86
N GLU A 54 3.04 -7.53 12.26
CA GLU A 54 3.89 -8.46 11.50
C GLU A 54 4.43 -7.81 10.22
N ALA A 55 3.58 -7.15 9.43
CA ALA A 55 4.00 -6.43 8.23
C ALA A 55 4.99 -5.31 8.55
N ALA A 56 4.79 -4.56 9.63
CA ALA A 56 5.72 -3.53 10.09
C ALA A 56 7.12 -4.10 10.38
N LYS A 57 7.20 -5.27 11.03
CA LYS A 57 8.49 -5.95 11.28
C LYS A 57 9.16 -6.41 9.99
N LEU A 58 8.39 -6.99 9.06
CA LEU A 58 8.92 -7.42 7.76
C LEU A 58 9.49 -6.22 6.98
N LEU A 59 8.73 -5.12 6.92
CA LEU A 59 9.17 -3.87 6.29
C LEU A 59 10.42 -3.31 6.97
N ALA A 60 10.47 -3.26 8.31
CA ALA A 60 11.63 -2.74 9.04
C ALA A 60 12.90 -3.58 8.83
N ASN A 61 12.74 -4.87 8.48
CA ASN A 61 13.82 -5.77 8.09
C ASN A 61 14.15 -5.69 6.58
N GLY A 62 13.61 -4.70 5.86
CA GLY A 62 13.89 -4.44 4.45
C GLY A 62 13.25 -5.45 3.50
N HIS A 63 12.18 -6.13 3.90
CA HIS A 63 11.40 -6.99 2.99
C HIS A 63 10.44 -6.15 2.13
N VAL A 64 10.26 -6.55 0.87
CA VAL A 64 9.20 -6.01 0.00
C VAL A 64 7.98 -6.90 0.12
N ILE A 65 6.87 -6.34 0.60
CA ILE A 65 5.66 -7.12 0.92
C ILE A 65 4.51 -6.82 -0.04
N GLY A 66 3.79 -7.85 -0.43
CA GLY A 66 2.42 -7.72 -0.95
C GLY A 66 1.45 -7.58 0.21
N TRP A 67 0.58 -6.58 0.17
CA TRP A 67 -0.42 -6.26 1.18
C TRP A 67 -1.81 -6.32 0.57
N PHE A 68 -2.59 -7.33 1.00
CA PHE A 68 -3.95 -7.60 0.52
C PHE A 68 -4.92 -7.61 1.69
N GLN A 69 -5.72 -6.55 1.85
CA GLN A 69 -6.61 -6.39 2.99
C GLN A 69 -7.98 -5.86 2.61
N GLY A 70 -9.03 -6.36 3.26
CA GLY A 70 -10.39 -5.82 3.18
C GLY A 70 -10.91 -5.53 1.76
N ARG A 71 -11.76 -4.51 1.67
CA ARG A 71 -12.35 -4.05 0.39
C ARG A 71 -11.29 -3.36 -0.48
N MET A 72 -11.23 -3.76 -1.73
CA MET A 72 -10.34 -3.16 -2.74
C MET A 72 -10.66 -1.67 -2.98
N GLU A 73 -9.63 -0.89 -3.26
CA GLU A 73 -9.74 0.50 -3.69
C GLU A 73 -10.35 0.62 -5.09
N PHE A 74 -11.21 1.61 -5.29
CA PHE A 74 -11.68 2.04 -6.60
C PHE A 74 -10.75 3.10 -7.17
N GLY A 75 -10.37 2.95 -8.44
CA GLY A 75 -9.51 3.88 -9.15
C GLY A 75 -8.09 3.34 -9.39
N PRO A 76 -7.18 4.18 -9.93
CA PRO A 76 -5.87 3.72 -10.42
C PRO A 76 -4.79 3.66 -9.34
N ARG A 77 -5.12 3.94 -8.08
CA ARG A 77 -4.16 4.03 -6.96
C ARG A 77 -4.45 2.93 -5.95
N ALA A 78 -3.39 2.27 -5.50
CA ALA A 78 -3.45 1.49 -4.28
C ALA A 78 -3.24 2.42 -3.08
N LEU A 79 -4.16 2.33 -2.12
CA LEU A 79 -4.28 3.18 -0.94
C LEU A 79 -4.26 2.32 0.33
N GLY A 80 -3.51 1.22 0.32
CA GLY A 80 -3.34 0.36 1.50
C GLY A 80 -4.26 -0.86 1.57
N LYS A 81 -4.95 -1.23 0.49
CA LYS A 81 -5.76 -2.47 0.42
C LYS A 81 -5.22 -3.48 -0.58
N ARG A 82 -4.67 -3.03 -1.71
CA ARG A 82 -3.99 -3.86 -2.71
C ARG A 82 -2.66 -3.21 -3.07
N SER A 83 -1.75 -3.22 -2.11
CA SER A 83 -0.48 -2.47 -2.18
C SER A 83 0.73 -3.38 -2.19
N ILE A 84 1.79 -2.96 -2.88
CA ILE A 84 3.14 -3.41 -2.59
C ILE A 84 3.77 -2.35 -1.68
N LEU A 85 4.30 -2.80 -0.54
CA LEU A 85 4.88 -1.95 0.48
C LEU A 85 6.37 -2.24 0.64
N ALA A 86 7.13 -1.20 0.94
CA ALA A 86 8.57 -1.31 1.20
C ALA A 86 9.05 -0.24 2.18
N ASP A 87 10.25 -0.43 2.72
CA ASP A 87 10.91 0.53 3.62
C ASP A 87 11.34 1.79 2.86
N PRO A 88 10.87 3.00 3.22
CA PRO A 88 11.23 4.20 2.49
C PRO A 88 12.65 4.71 2.80
N ARG A 89 13.30 4.20 3.86
CA ARG A 89 14.56 4.73 4.40
C ARG A 89 15.78 4.33 3.59
N ASP A 90 15.72 3.18 2.94
CA ASP A 90 16.81 2.68 2.10
C ASP A 90 16.75 3.37 0.71
N PRO A 91 17.81 4.11 0.30
CA PRO A 91 17.85 4.76 -1.01
C PRO A 91 17.80 3.75 -2.17
N GLN A 92 18.26 2.50 -1.98
CA GLN A 92 18.24 1.47 -3.01
C GLN A 92 16.88 0.79 -3.15
N MET A 93 15.96 0.98 -2.20
CA MET A 93 14.66 0.29 -2.20
C MET A 93 13.83 0.63 -3.45
N LYS A 94 13.99 1.84 -3.99
CA LYS A 94 13.34 2.23 -5.25
C LYS A 94 13.79 1.32 -6.40
N ASP A 95 15.08 1.05 -6.49
CA ASP A 95 15.65 0.24 -7.57
C ASP A 95 15.26 -1.24 -7.36
N VAL A 96 15.33 -1.74 -6.13
CA VAL A 96 14.85 -3.08 -5.76
C VAL A 96 13.41 -3.30 -6.20
N VAL A 97 12.48 -2.41 -5.85
CA VAL A 97 11.06 -2.55 -6.21
C VAL A 97 10.87 -2.41 -7.73
N ASN A 98 11.59 -1.49 -8.40
CA ASN A 98 11.50 -1.31 -9.84
C ASN A 98 12.01 -2.53 -10.62
N GLU A 99 13.15 -3.10 -10.24
CA GLU A 99 13.79 -4.21 -10.93
C GLU A 99 13.15 -5.55 -10.62
N GLN A 100 12.87 -5.82 -9.34
CA GLN A 100 12.46 -7.14 -8.91
C GLN A 100 10.94 -7.34 -8.99
N VAL A 101 10.15 -6.27 -8.91
CA VAL A 101 8.68 -6.38 -8.86
C VAL A 101 7.99 -5.72 -10.03
N LYS A 102 8.39 -4.49 -10.38
CA LYS A 102 7.68 -3.69 -11.39
C LYS A 102 8.19 -3.84 -12.81
N HIS A 103 9.44 -4.25 -12.99
CA HIS A 103 10.12 -4.31 -14.28
C HIS A 103 9.93 -3.03 -15.11
N ARG A 104 10.02 -1.87 -14.44
CA ARG A 104 9.81 -0.54 -15.03
C ARG A 104 11.04 0.35 -14.84
N GLU A 105 11.06 1.48 -15.53
CA GLU A 105 12.20 2.38 -15.56
C GLU A 105 12.54 2.93 -14.16
N SER A 106 13.83 2.95 -13.81
CA SER A 106 14.33 3.32 -12.47
C SER A 106 13.97 4.75 -12.05
N PHE A 107 13.70 5.65 -13.00
CA PHE A 107 13.33 7.02 -12.69
C PHE A 107 11.90 7.15 -12.14
N ARG A 108 10.98 6.21 -12.43
CA ARG A 108 9.58 6.35 -12.01
C ARG A 108 9.46 6.39 -10.49
N PRO A 109 8.86 7.44 -9.92
CA PRO A 109 8.77 7.57 -8.48
C PRO A 109 7.76 6.59 -7.87
N PHE A 110 7.94 6.34 -6.57
CA PHE A 110 6.95 5.71 -5.71
C PHE A 110 6.30 6.74 -4.78
N ALA A 111 5.19 6.36 -4.17
CA ALA A 111 4.40 7.27 -3.36
C ALA A 111 4.62 6.99 -1.86
N PRO A 112 4.74 8.02 -1.02
CA PRO A 112 4.71 7.87 0.42
C PRO A 112 3.27 7.70 0.92
N SER A 113 3.04 6.70 1.78
CA SER A 113 1.87 6.66 2.67
C SER A 113 2.31 7.01 4.09
N ILE A 114 1.66 7.99 4.72
CA ILE A 114 2.07 8.61 5.99
C ILE A 114 0.88 8.74 6.94
N LEU A 115 1.10 8.62 8.25
CA LEU A 115 0.07 8.96 9.26
C LEU A 115 -0.38 10.42 9.09
N ALA A 116 -1.69 10.66 9.00
CA ALA A 116 -2.21 11.98 8.67
C ALA A 116 -1.76 13.06 9.67
N GLU A 117 -1.68 12.74 10.95
CA GLU A 117 -1.22 13.63 12.03
C GLU A 117 0.29 13.94 11.99
N LYS A 118 1.08 13.19 11.22
CA LYS A 118 2.52 13.37 11.06
C LYS A 118 2.90 14.08 9.76
N VAL A 119 1.91 14.41 8.91
CA VAL A 119 2.17 14.86 7.53
C VAL A 119 3.01 16.14 7.46
N SER A 120 2.73 17.11 8.33
CA SER A 120 3.45 18.40 8.37
C SER A 120 4.87 18.27 8.92
N GLU A 121 5.23 17.15 9.54
CA GLU A 121 6.61 16.87 9.95
C GLU A 121 7.48 16.43 8.75
N TYR A 122 6.88 16.03 7.63
CA TYR A 122 7.57 15.50 6.45
C TYR A 122 7.33 16.26 5.15
N PHE A 123 6.19 16.94 5.03
CA PHE A 123 5.78 17.64 3.82
C PHE A 123 5.33 19.06 4.12
N ASP A 124 5.36 19.93 3.11
CA ASP A 124 4.97 21.35 3.20
C ASP A 124 3.45 21.59 3.21
N PHE A 125 2.68 20.70 3.83
CA PHE A 125 1.24 20.84 4.03
C PHE A 125 0.77 20.13 5.30
N SER A 126 -0.44 20.45 5.75
CA SER A 126 -0.97 20.01 7.06
C SER A 126 -2.41 19.47 7.01
N TYR A 127 -2.97 19.26 5.82
CA TYR A 127 -4.34 18.76 5.65
C TYR A 127 -4.35 17.34 5.06
N PRO A 128 -5.45 16.57 5.20
CA PRO A 128 -5.51 15.21 4.64
C PRO A 128 -5.45 15.18 3.11
N SER A 129 -4.70 14.22 2.56
CA SER A 129 -4.67 13.82 1.16
C SER A 129 -4.87 12.29 1.02
N PRO A 130 -6.11 11.78 1.20
CA PRO A 130 -6.37 10.34 1.34
C PRO A 130 -6.36 9.57 0.01
N PHE A 131 -6.28 10.25 -1.14
CA PHE A 131 -6.45 9.61 -2.45
C PHE A 131 -5.16 9.47 -3.27
N MET A 132 -4.01 9.93 -2.76
CA MET A 132 -2.73 9.87 -3.47
C MET A 132 -2.77 10.52 -4.87
N LEU A 133 -3.46 11.66 -4.97
CA LEU A 133 -3.63 12.40 -6.23
C LEU A 133 -2.77 13.66 -6.31
N LEU A 134 -2.34 14.20 -5.17
CA LEU A 134 -1.65 15.49 -5.07
C LEU A 134 -0.17 15.29 -4.75
N VAL A 135 0.66 16.18 -5.27
CA VAL A 135 2.11 16.20 -5.09
C VAL A 135 2.48 17.37 -4.20
N TYR A 136 3.36 17.12 -3.23
CA TYR A 136 3.83 18.10 -2.25
C TYR A 136 5.34 18.07 -2.14
N ASN A 137 5.94 19.14 -1.61
CA ASN A 137 7.37 19.13 -1.35
C ASN A 137 7.65 18.32 -0.08
N VAL A 138 8.66 17.45 -0.16
CA VAL A 138 9.27 16.86 1.03
C VAL A 138 10.16 17.92 1.66
N LEU A 139 10.03 18.12 2.97
CA LEU A 139 10.86 19.06 3.73
C LEU A 139 12.34 18.70 3.54
N PRO A 140 13.24 19.68 3.28
CA PRO A 140 14.64 19.42 2.91
C PRO A 140 15.38 18.44 3.83
N GLU A 141 15.17 18.54 5.14
CA GLU A 141 15.77 17.70 6.17
C GLU A 141 15.22 16.27 6.21
N LYS A 142 14.02 16.05 5.67
CA LYS A 142 13.37 14.72 5.62
C LYS A 142 13.65 13.95 4.34
N ARG A 143 14.16 14.60 3.29
CA ARG A 143 14.52 13.96 2.01
C ARG A 143 15.51 12.80 2.18
N LYS A 144 16.46 12.94 3.11
CA LYS A 144 17.43 11.87 3.45
C LYS A 144 16.86 10.79 4.35
N VAL A 145 15.74 11.05 5.02
CA VAL A 145 15.06 10.09 5.92
C VAL A 145 14.16 9.15 5.11
N ILE A 146 13.54 9.64 4.04
CA ILE A 146 12.63 8.88 3.17
C ILE A 146 13.05 8.95 1.68
N PRO A 147 14.30 8.59 1.34
CA PRO A 147 14.85 8.81 0.00
C PRO A 147 14.11 8.06 -1.10
N SER A 148 13.61 6.83 -0.88
CA SER A 148 13.04 6.01 -1.97
C SER A 148 11.63 6.44 -2.43
N VAL A 149 10.97 7.30 -1.64
CA VAL A 149 9.66 7.91 -1.97
C VAL A 149 9.78 9.40 -2.29
N THR A 150 10.99 9.96 -2.23
CA THR A 150 11.28 11.34 -2.61
C THR A 150 11.68 11.39 -4.08
N HIS A 151 11.00 12.22 -4.87
CA HIS A 151 11.31 12.46 -6.27
C HIS A 151 12.64 13.23 -6.42
N VAL A 152 13.22 13.21 -7.62
CA VAL A 152 14.48 13.91 -7.91
C VAL A 152 14.42 15.43 -7.68
N ASP A 153 13.23 16.02 -7.80
CA ASP A 153 12.95 17.44 -7.54
C ASP A 153 12.63 17.73 -6.07
N GLY A 154 12.67 16.72 -5.18
CA GLY A 154 12.35 16.85 -3.77
C GLY A 154 10.86 16.79 -3.44
N THR A 155 10.01 16.39 -4.40
CA THR A 155 8.56 16.23 -4.19
C THR A 155 8.16 14.78 -3.87
N GLY A 156 6.91 14.56 -3.47
CA GLY A 156 6.31 13.23 -3.34
C GLY A 156 4.80 13.28 -3.55
N ARG A 157 4.22 12.24 -4.16
CA ARG A 157 2.76 12.12 -4.31
C ARG A 157 2.14 11.46 -3.08
N VAL A 158 1.64 12.27 -2.15
CA VAL A 158 1.37 11.83 -0.78
C VAL A 158 0.01 11.16 -0.62
N HIS A 159 0.00 10.08 0.17
CA HIS A 159 -1.20 9.45 0.71
C HIS A 159 -1.22 9.58 2.23
N THR A 160 -2.12 10.38 2.78
CA THR A 160 -2.31 10.46 4.24
C THR A 160 -3.28 9.39 4.71
N VAL A 161 -2.90 8.65 5.75
CA VAL A 161 -3.69 7.56 6.32
C VAL A 161 -4.33 8.03 7.63
N VAL A 162 -5.65 8.02 7.68
CA VAL A 162 -6.44 8.41 8.86
C VAL A 162 -6.99 7.15 9.52
N LYS A 163 -6.80 7.03 10.84
CA LYS A 163 -7.21 5.84 11.61
C LYS A 163 -8.68 5.47 11.47
N SER A 164 -9.58 6.46 11.40
CA SER A 164 -11.02 6.22 11.25
C SER A 164 -11.41 5.66 9.87
N MET A 165 -10.58 5.87 8.84
CA MET A 165 -10.83 5.39 7.47
C MET A 165 -10.21 4.01 7.23
N ASP A 166 -8.98 3.80 7.71
CA ASP A 166 -8.26 2.54 7.54
C ASP A 166 -7.45 2.18 8.79
N PRO A 167 -8.08 1.63 9.83
CA PRO A 167 -7.41 1.36 11.11
C PRO A 167 -6.29 0.33 10.96
N LEU A 168 -6.44 -0.67 10.08
CA LEU A 168 -5.44 -1.71 9.91
C LEU A 168 -4.18 -1.18 9.22
N TYR A 169 -4.34 -0.41 8.13
CA TYR A 169 -3.21 0.20 7.45
C TYR A 169 -2.56 1.31 8.29
N TYR A 170 -3.36 2.08 9.02
CA TYR A 170 -2.86 3.03 10.03
C TYR A 170 -1.98 2.32 11.06
N ASN A 171 -2.47 1.22 11.65
CA ASN A 171 -1.71 0.48 12.66
C ASN A 171 -0.40 -0.10 12.10
N LEU A 172 -0.36 -0.51 10.83
CA LEU A 172 0.87 -0.97 10.18
C LEU A 172 1.91 0.16 10.16
N ILE A 173 1.51 1.36 9.72
CA ILE A 173 2.42 2.50 9.63
C ILE A 173 2.83 2.99 11.02
N ALA A 174 1.92 2.98 12.00
CA ALA A 174 2.23 3.34 13.38
C ALA A 174 3.19 2.34 14.05
N GLU A 175 3.02 1.04 13.82
CA GLU A 175 3.99 0.04 14.29
C GLU A 175 5.34 0.17 13.57
N PHE A 176 5.34 0.50 12.28
CA PHE A 176 6.56 0.79 11.54
C PHE A 176 7.27 2.03 12.12
N GLU A 177 6.54 3.10 12.44
CA GLU A 177 7.07 4.27 13.15
C GLU A 177 7.69 3.87 14.48
N ARG A 178 7.00 3.05 15.28
CA ARG A 178 7.51 2.60 16.58
C ARG A 178 8.82 1.82 16.46
N LEU A 179 8.98 1.04 15.38
CA LEU A 179 10.19 0.25 15.13
C LEU A 179 11.34 1.07 14.52
N THR A 180 11.04 2.13 13.77
CA THR A 180 12.00 2.79 12.89
C THR A 180 12.21 4.28 13.13
N GLY A 181 11.31 4.92 13.86
CA GLY A 181 11.19 6.37 14.00
C GLY A 181 10.58 7.08 12.79
N VAL A 182 10.10 6.35 11.77
CA VAL A 182 9.60 6.91 10.50
C VAL A 182 8.12 6.54 10.30
N PRO A 183 7.18 7.51 10.29
CA PRO A 183 5.75 7.26 10.10
C PRO A 183 5.35 7.17 8.62
N VAL A 184 6.25 6.69 7.77
CA VAL A 184 6.08 6.64 6.31
C VAL A 184 6.39 5.24 5.83
N VAL A 185 5.62 4.75 4.87
CA VAL A 185 5.94 3.55 4.08
C VAL A 185 5.89 3.87 2.59
N LEU A 186 6.74 3.21 1.82
CA LEU A 186 6.62 3.22 0.37
C LEU A 186 5.37 2.43 -0.02
N ASN A 187 4.52 3.01 -0.85
CA ASN A 187 3.31 2.37 -1.37
C ASN A 187 3.26 2.46 -2.90
N THR A 188 2.98 1.31 -3.52
CA THR A 188 2.68 1.23 -4.95
C THR A 188 1.59 0.20 -5.23
N SER A 189 0.99 0.25 -6.42
CA SER A 189 -0.06 -0.68 -6.82
C SER A 189 0.37 -2.13 -6.67
N PHE A 190 -0.47 -3.04 -6.21
CA PHE A 190 -0.12 -4.46 -6.21
C PHE A 190 -0.44 -5.08 -7.57
N ASN A 191 0.54 -5.08 -8.46
CA ASN A 191 0.48 -5.62 -9.82
C ASN A 191 1.90 -5.76 -10.41
N VAL A 192 2.01 -6.49 -11.52
CA VAL A 192 3.15 -6.41 -12.43
C VAL A 192 2.89 -5.40 -13.53
N LYS A 193 3.91 -5.07 -14.32
CA LYS A 193 3.78 -4.17 -15.48
C LYS A 193 2.64 -4.66 -16.39
N GLU A 194 1.84 -3.71 -16.90
CA GLU A 194 0.76 -3.96 -17.87
C GLU A 194 -0.45 -4.75 -17.35
N GLU A 195 -0.46 -5.15 -16.08
CA GLU A 195 -1.60 -5.79 -15.44
C GLU A 195 -2.40 -4.83 -14.55
N PRO A 196 -3.70 -5.07 -14.35
CA PRO A 196 -4.50 -4.34 -13.36
C PRO A 196 -4.02 -4.65 -11.93
N ILE A 197 -4.43 -3.81 -10.97
CA ILE A 197 -4.27 -4.10 -9.54
C ILE A 197 -4.93 -5.45 -9.23
N VAL A 198 -4.23 -6.32 -8.48
CA VAL A 198 -4.75 -7.63 -8.08
C VAL A 198 -6.09 -7.49 -7.37
N CYS A 199 -7.08 -8.28 -7.80
CA CYS A 199 -8.44 -8.20 -7.27
C CYS A 199 -8.68 -9.33 -6.27
N THR A 200 -8.40 -10.58 -6.69
CA THR A 200 -8.71 -11.81 -5.95
C THR A 200 -7.50 -12.36 -5.19
N PRO A 201 -7.70 -13.26 -4.20
CA PRO A 201 -6.61 -13.98 -3.54
C PRO A 201 -5.73 -14.76 -4.54
N LYS A 202 -6.34 -15.28 -5.62
CA LYS A 202 -5.63 -15.95 -6.72
C LYS A 202 -4.69 -15.00 -7.46
N ASP A 203 -5.16 -13.78 -7.75
CA ASP A 203 -4.33 -12.77 -8.42
C ASP A 203 -3.15 -12.35 -7.53
N ALA A 204 -3.39 -12.15 -6.23
CA ALA A 204 -2.36 -11.81 -5.26
C ALA A 204 -1.32 -12.92 -5.12
N LEU A 205 -1.75 -14.18 -5.02
CA LEU A 205 -0.87 -15.34 -4.90
C LEU A 205 -0.01 -15.53 -6.16
N ARG A 206 -0.62 -15.42 -7.34
CA ARG A 206 0.10 -15.47 -8.61
C ARG A 206 1.16 -14.36 -8.66
N CYS A 207 0.75 -13.12 -8.44
CA CYS A 207 1.65 -11.96 -8.47
C CYS A 207 2.79 -12.13 -7.44
N PHE A 208 2.50 -12.62 -6.24
CA PHE A 208 3.49 -12.94 -5.23
C PHE A 208 4.55 -13.91 -5.75
N TYR A 209 4.16 -15.07 -6.29
CA TYR A 209 5.14 -16.06 -6.75
C TYR A 209 5.84 -15.71 -8.06
N THR A 210 5.28 -14.85 -8.91
CA THR A 210 5.89 -14.45 -10.20
C THR A 210 6.74 -13.18 -10.12
N THR A 211 6.84 -12.54 -8.96
CA THR A 211 7.63 -11.30 -8.76
C THR A 211 8.73 -11.49 -7.73
N GLY A 212 9.52 -10.45 -7.47
CA GLY A 212 10.52 -10.41 -6.40
C GLY A 212 10.00 -10.06 -5.01
N LEU A 213 8.69 -10.13 -4.76
CA LEU A 213 8.16 -9.93 -3.39
C LEU A 213 8.74 -10.97 -2.42
N ASP A 214 9.14 -10.52 -1.24
CA ASP A 214 9.68 -11.38 -0.17
C ASP A 214 8.55 -12.10 0.57
N ASP A 215 7.48 -11.37 0.88
CA ASP A 215 6.32 -11.86 1.62
C ASP A 215 4.99 -11.37 1.02
N LEU A 216 3.93 -12.12 1.29
CA LEU A 216 2.54 -11.73 1.05
C LEU A 216 1.80 -11.79 2.37
N VAL A 217 1.28 -10.64 2.82
CA VAL A 217 0.32 -10.56 3.91
C VAL A 217 -1.07 -10.38 3.32
N ILE A 218 -1.89 -11.40 3.47
CA ILE A 218 -3.26 -11.47 2.94
C ILE A 218 -4.21 -11.85 4.07
N ASP A 219 -5.09 -10.91 4.44
CA ASP A 219 -5.86 -11.01 5.69
C ASP A 219 -4.90 -11.26 6.89
N ASN A 220 -5.16 -12.27 7.72
CA ASN A 220 -4.32 -12.66 8.84
C ASN A 220 -3.25 -13.69 8.45
N PHE A 221 -3.10 -14.01 7.16
CA PHE A 221 -2.13 -15.00 6.69
C PHE A 221 -0.86 -14.34 6.15
N VAL A 222 0.27 -14.94 6.47
CA VAL A 222 1.57 -14.56 5.94
C VAL A 222 2.17 -15.72 5.17
N LEU A 223 2.56 -15.45 3.93
CA LEU A 223 3.35 -16.32 3.08
C LEU A 223 4.73 -15.70 2.90
N SER A 224 5.77 -16.51 3.04
CA SER A 224 7.15 -16.07 2.92
C SER A 224 7.88 -16.91 1.89
N LYS A 225 8.64 -16.29 0.99
CA LYS A 225 9.55 -17.02 0.10
C LYS A 225 10.76 -17.51 0.86
N THR A 226 11.13 -18.76 0.61
CA THR A 226 12.40 -19.34 1.07
C THR A 226 13.58 -18.61 0.43
N PRO A 227 14.80 -18.67 1.00
CA PRO A 227 15.99 -18.07 0.40
C PRO A 227 16.22 -18.47 -1.06
N ALA A 228 15.93 -19.73 -1.41
CA ALA A 228 16.04 -20.25 -2.79
C ALA A 228 15.00 -19.67 -3.76
N GLN A 229 13.87 -19.17 -3.26
CA GLN A 229 12.80 -18.55 -4.05
C GLN A 229 12.97 -17.02 -4.17
N ARG A 230 13.83 -16.41 -3.35
CA ARG A 230 14.14 -14.99 -3.42
C ARG A 230 15.15 -14.74 -4.54
N ARG A 231 14.99 -13.64 -5.28
CA ARG A 231 16.04 -13.21 -6.21
C ARG A 231 17.25 -12.72 -5.39
N PRO A 232 18.49 -12.99 -5.84
CA PRO A 232 19.67 -12.40 -5.22
C PRO A 232 19.51 -10.87 -5.20
N ARG A 233 19.86 -10.25 -4.06
CA ARG A 233 19.95 -8.79 -3.93
C ARG A 233 21.30 -8.32 -4.45
#